data_AF-A0A8D0HTW8-F1
#
_entry.id   AF-A0A8D0HTW8-F1
#
_cell.length_a   1.000
_cell.length_b   1.000
_cell.length_c   1.000
_cell.angle_alpha   90.00
_cell.angle_beta   90.00
_cell.angle_gamma   90.00
#
_symmetry.space_group_name_H-M   'P 1'
#
loop_
_entity.id
_entity.type
_entity.pdbx_description
1 polymer ?
#
loop_
_entity_poly.entity_id
_entity_poly.type
_entity_poly.pdbx_seq_one_letter_code
_entity_poly.pdbx_strand_id
1 'polypeptide(L)'
;SEKEIQTCDCEKRCGALDIVFIIDSSESIGFTNFSLEKNFVINVVSRLGSIAKDPKSETGARVGVVQYSHEGTFEAIQLNDERIDSLSSFKEAVKRLEWIAGGTWTPSALQFAYNKLIKESRREKARVFAVVVTDGRHDPRDSDTNLQALCTGDVIVNAIGIGDMFNKQEEDETLHSIACDNKQRVQKMKLFSELVAEEFIDNMEDVLCPDPQIVCPDLPCQTELAVAQCTQRPVDVVFFLDGSERIGKQNFQIAHSFVENVAEKLTLAKRDNENMNARIALLQYGSENEQVVAFPLTYNMTEITDALAQIKYLDSSSNLGSAIIYASNNIVLNSRDRQRAARRNAELSFVFITDGITGNKNLDEAIDSMKKQNVMPTVVALGSDVDMDVLLKIGLGDRAAIFQEKNYASLYQPSFFDRFIRWIC
;
A
#
# COMPACT_ATOMS: atom_id res chain seq x y z
N SER A 1 -14.90 -35.86 -1.19
CA SER A 1 -14.79 -34.98 -2.37
C SER A 1 -15.15 -33.58 -1.94
N GLU A 2 -14.19 -32.92 -1.30
CA GLU A 2 -14.32 -31.52 -0.90
C GLU A 2 -14.21 -30.68 -2.18
N LYS A 3 -15.23 -29.86 -2.43
CA LYS A 3 -15.22 -28.88 -3.50
C LYS A 3 -14.19 -27.82 -3.12
N GLU A 4 -13.10 -27.76 -3.86
CA GLU A 4 -12.20 -26.61 -3.92
C GLU A 4 -13.05 -25.36 -4.15
N ILE A 5 -12.98 -24.42 -3.20
CA ILE A 5 -13.62 -23.12 -3.31
C ILE A 5 -12.77 -22.33 -4.31
N GLN A 6 -13.31 -22.24 -5.53
CA GLN A 6 -12.76 -21.62 -6.72
C GLN A 6 -12.71 -20.09 -6.54
N THR A 7 -11.52 -19.50 -6.40
CA THR A 7 -11.33 -18.03 -6.31
C THR A 7 -11.35 -17.43 -7.71
N CYS A 8 -12.50 -16.91 -8.15
CA CYS A 8 -12.54 -15.96 -9.27
C CYS A 8 -12.04 -14.59 -8.74
N ASP A 9 -11.37 -13.76 -9.56
CA ASP A 9 -10.90 -12.41 -9.18
C ASP A 9 -12.11 -11.47 -9.08
N CYS A 10 -12.90 -11.72 -8.05
CA CYS A 10 -14.11 -11.00 -7.80
C CYS A 10 -13.74 -9.72 -7.06
N GLU A 11 -14.05 -8.59 -7.66
CA GLU A 11 -13.87 -7.30 -6.99
C GLU A 11 -14.94 -7.17 -5.90
N LYS A 12 -14.49 -6.86 -4.67
CA LYS A 12 -15.37 -6.41 -3.60
C LYS A 12 -15.86 -5.01 -3.96
N ARG A 13 -17.06 -4.92 -4.53
CA ARG A 13 -17.70 -3.65 -4.84
C ARG A 13 -18.74 -3.34 -3.78
N CYS A 14 -18.50 -2.28 -3.04
CA CYS A 14 -19.53 -1.72 -2.19
C CYS A 14 -20.54 -0.95 -3.07
N GLY A 15 -21.77 -0.79 -2.59
CA GLY A 15 -22.74 0.12 -3.23
C GLY A 15 -22.24 1.57 -3.28
N ALA A 16 -23.10 2.52 -3.64
CA ALA A 16 -22.74 3.93 -3.51
C ALA A 16 -22.46 4.25 -2.02
N LEU A 17 -21.19 4.52 -1.69
CA LEU A 17 -20.73 4.87 -0.34
C LEU A 17 -20.07 6.24 -0.34
N ASP A 18 -20.49 7.13 0.55
CA ASP A 18 -19.78 8.39 0.81
C ASP A 18 -19.18 8.31 2.21
N ILE A 19 -17.85 8.34 2.31
CA ILE A 19 -17.11 8.14 3.56
C ILE A 19 -16.37 9.43 3.90
N VAL A 20 -16.61 9.97 5.09
CA VAL A 20 -15.95 11.18 5.57
C VAL A 20 -15.12 10.85 6.80
N PHE A 21 -13.81 11.07 6.72
CA PHE A 21 -12.92 10.99 7.87
C PHE A 21 -12.80 12.39 8.50
N ILE A 22 -13.03 12.50 9.80
CA ILE A 22 -12.82 13.71 10.58
C ILE A 22 -11.66 13.41 11.54
N ILE A 23 -10.51 14.04 11.29
CA ILE A 23 -9.24 13.72 11.95
C ILE A 23 -8.72 14.92 12.75
N ASP A 24 -8.16 14.62 13.92
CA ASP A 24 -7.75 15.61 14.90
C ASP A 24 -6.29 16.02 14.65
N SER A 25 -6.07 17.30 14.34
CA SER A 25 -4.74 17.87 14.12
C SER A 25 -4.35 18.85 15.24
N SER A 26 -4.96 18.73 16.42
CA SER A 26 -4.63 19.57 17.58
C SER A 26 -3.21 19.35 18.09
N GLU A 27 -2.80 20.23 19.02
CA GLU A 27 -1.47 20.20 19.61
C GLU A 27 -1.23 18.93 20.45
N SER A 28 -2.26 18.41 21.13
CA SER A 28 -2.16 17.22 22.00
C SER A 28 -1.87 15.94 21.22
N ILE A 29 -2.30 15.88 19.97
CA ILE A 29 -2.02 14.77 19.06
C ILE A 29 -0.53 14.76 18.70
N GLY A 30 0.00 15.89 18.24
CA GLY A 30 1.39 16.03 17.79
C GLY A 30 1.67 15.41 16.41
N PHE A 31 2.76 15.87 15.78
CA PHE A 31 3.10 15.53 14.40
C PHE A 31 3.19 14.02 14.11
N THR A 32 3.78 13.24 15.02
CA THR A 32 3.97 11.79 14.84
C THR A 32 2.65 11.04 14.84
N ASN A 33 1.75 11.35 15.78
CA ASN A 33 0.44 10.68 15.86
C ASN A 33 -0.48 11.12 14.71
N PHE A 34 -0.42 12.40 14.32
CA PHE A 34 -1.14 12.87 13.15
C PHE A 34 -0.71 12.14 11.86
N SER A 35 0.58 11.79 11.75
CA SER A 35 1.06 10.96 10.65
C SER A 35 0.48 9.54 10.68
N LEU A 36 0.24 8.97 11.87
CA LEU A 36 -0.44 7.67 12.02
C LEU A 36 -1.92 7.77 11.62
N GLU A 37 -2.62 8.85 11.97
CA GLU A 37 -4.00 9.09 11.53
C GLU A 37 -4.12 9.18 10.00
N LYS A 38 -3.20 9.91 9.35
CA LYS A 38 -3.14 9.97 7.88
C LYS A 38 -2.96 8.58 7.26
N ASN A 39 -2.06 7.78 7.82
CA ASN A 39 -1.79 6.42 7.35
C ASN A 39 -3.00 5.50 7.56
N PHE A 40 -3.71 5.65 8.67
CA PHE A 40 -4.97 4.93 8.91
C PHE A 40 -6.01 5.23 7.83
N VAL A 41 -6.27 6.50 7.54
CA VAL A 41 -7.21 6.92 6.48
C VAL A 41 -6.81 6.29 5.14
N ILE A 42 -5.53 6.37 4.79
CA ILE A 42 -4.99 5.80 3.55
C ILE A 42 -5.19 4.29 3.48
N ASN A 43 -4.91 3.56 4.56
CA ASN A 43 -4.94 2.11 4.59
C ASN A 43 -6.36 1.56 4.52
N VAL A 44 -7.30 2.14 5.27
CA VAL A 44 -8.73 1.77 5.22
C VAL A 44 -9.27 1.97 3.80
N VAL A 45 -8.99 3.12 3.19
CA VAL A 45 -9.48 3.41 1.83
C VAL A 45 -8.84 2.49 0.78
N SER A 46 -7.58 2.08 1.00
CA SER A 46 -6.91 1.11 0.12
C SER A 46 -7.58 -0.27 0.16
N ARG A 47 -8.11 -0.68 1.32
CA ARG A 47 -8.81 -1.96 1.51
C ARG A 47 -10.20 -1.99 0.90
N LEU A 48 -10.90 -0.85 0.84
CA LEU A 48 -12.23 -0.74 0.23
C LEU A 48 -12.25 -1.02 -1.30
N GLY A 49 -11.08 -1.15 -1.95
CA GLY A 49 -10.91 -1.73 -3.28
C GLY A 49 -11.33 -0.87 -4.47
N SER A 50 -12.35 0.00 -4.36
CA SER A 50 -12.83 0.81 -5.48
C SER A 50 -13.33 2.20 -5.07
N ILE A 51 -12.48 3.22 -5.27
CA ILE A 51 -12.89 4.63 -5.29
C ILE A 51 -13.63 4.90 -6.62
N ALA A 52 -14.73 5.63 -6.55
CA ALA A 52 -15.47 6.06 -7.73
C ALA A 52 -14.60 6.99 -8.59
N LYS A 53 -14.31 6.58 -9.84
CA LYS A 53 -13.51 7.37 -10.80
C LYS A 53 -14.18 8.68 -11.22
N ASP A 54 -15.51 8.67 -11.25
CA ASP A 54 -16.32 9.87 -11.49
C ASP A 54 -17.08 10.20 -10.19
N PRO A 55 -16.95 11.43 -9.65
CA PRO A 55 -17.72 11.90 -8.51
C PRO A 55 -19.25 11.77 -8.66
N LYS A 56 -19.76 11.67 -9.90
CA LYS A 56 -21.19 11.50 -10.23
C LYS A 56 -21.59 10.03 -10.44
N SER A 57 -20.65 9.10 -10.34
CA SER A 57 -20.93 7.67 -10.48
C SER A 57 -21.95 7.20 -9.45
N GLU A 58 -22.97 6.46 -9.90
CA GLU A 58 -23.96 5.81 -9.03
C GLU A 58 -23.39 4.58 -8.29
N THR A 59 -22.12 4.23 -8.51
CA THR A 59 -21.41 3.10 -7.85
C THR A 59 -20.00 3.49 -7.39
N GLY A 60 -19.45 2.76 -6.42
CA GLY A 60 -18.10 2.99 -5.88
C GLY A 60 -18.07 3.99 -4.70
N ALA A 61 -16.99 3.93 -3.93
CA ALA A 61 -16.80 4.75 -2.74
C ALA A 61 -16.28 6.15 -3.11
N ARG A 62 -16.82 7.20 -2.49
CA ARG A 62 -16.24 8.54 -2.49
C ARG A 62 -15.74 8.84 -1.10
N VAL A 63 -14.56 9.43 -1.01
CA VAL A 63 -13.90 9.65 0.28
C VAL A 63 -13.54 11.11 0.45
N GLY A 64 -13.94 11.67 1.59
CA GLY A 64 -13.57 13.01 2.03
C GLY A 64 -12.81 12.94 3.35
N VAL A 65 -12.00 13.96 3.60
CA VAL A 65 -11.24 14.11 4.85
C VAL A 65 -11.41 15.53 5.34
N VAL A 66 -11.69 15.70 6.63
CA VAL A 66 -11.66 17.00 7.32
C VAL A 66 -10.60 16.88 8.40
N GLN A 67 -9.54 17.67 8.30
CA GLN A 67 -8.67 17.91 9.43
C GLN A 67 -9.07 19.19 10.16
N TYR A 68 -8.97 19.18 11.48
CA TYR A 68 -9.30 20.32 12.32
C TYR A 68 -8.29 20.52 13.44
N SER A 69 -8.18 21.75 13.93
CA SER A 69 -7.56 22.02 15.22
C SER A 69 -8.37 23.05 16.00
N HIS A 70 -8.06 24.34 15.86
CA HIS A 70 -8.69 25.44 16.58
C HIS A 70 -9.77 26.16 15.74
N GLU A 71 -10.40 27.17 16.34
CA GLU A 71 -11.51 27.93 15.75
C GLU A 71 -11.26 28.35 14.29
N GLY A 72 -12.15 27.92 13.40
CA GLY A 72 -12.14 28.29 11.99
C GLY A 72 -11.06 27.60 11.15
N THR A 73 -10.23 26.75 11.74
CA THR A 73 -9.11 26.10 11.05
C THR A 73 -9.49 24.67 10.66
N PHE A 74 -10.14 24.57 9.49
CA PHE A 74 -10.57 23.32 8.88
C PHE A 74 -9.98 23.21 7.48
N GLU A 75 -9.22 22.14 7.21
CA GLU A 75 -8.86 21.79 5.83
C GLU A 75 -9.62 20.55 5.41
N ALA A 76 -10.15 20.59 4.19
CA ALA A 76 -11.04 19.55 3.69
C ALA A 76 -10.63 19.05 2.30
N ILE A 77 -10.57 17.75 2.20
CA ILE A 77 -10.62 17.00 0.95
C ILE A 77 -12.10 16.70 0.69
N GLN A 78 -12.67 17.28 -0.36
CA GLN A 78 -14.10 17.19 -0.66
C GLN A 78 -14.48 15.83 -1.27
N LEU A 79 -15.68 15.35 -0.96
CA LEU A 79 -16.22 14.09 -1.51
C LEU A 79 -16.38 14.11 -3.04
N ASN A 80 -16.55 15.29 -3.63
CA ASN A 80 -16.77 15.50 -5.05
C ASN A 80 -15.59 16.19 -5.75
N ASP A 81 -14.39 16.15 -5.16
CA ASP A 81 -13.19 16.71 -5.78
C ASP A 81 -12.83 15.91 -7.04
N GLU A 82 -12.99 16.53 -8.22
CA GLU A 82 -12.70 15.91 -9.52
C GLU A 82 -11.22 15.49 -9.68
N ARG A 83 -10.33 16.00 -8.83
CA ARG A 83 -8.90 15.62 -8.83
C ARG A 83 -8.65 14.28 -8.13
N ILE A 84 -9.65 13.72 -7.46
CA ILE A 84 -9.57 12.49 -6.67
C ILE A 84 -10.32 11.38 -7.41
N ASP A 85 -9.73 10.94 -8.51
CA ASP A 85 -10.29 9.93 -9.42
C ASP A 85 -9.74 8.51 -9.15
N SER A 86 -8.75 8.40 -8.26
CA SER A 86 -8.02 7.17 -8.00
C SER A 86 -7.49 7.09 -6.57
N LEU A 87 -7.22 5.87 -6.11
CA LEU A 87 -6.59 5.64 -4.81
C LEU A 87 -5.25 6.37 -4.69
N SER A 88 -4.46 6.41 -5.77
CA SER A 88 -3.18 7.12 -5.80
C SER A 88 -3.36 8.63 -5.62
N SER A 89 -4.30 9.26 -6.33
CA SER A 89 -4.59 10.70 -6.16
C SER A 89 -5.08 11.02 -4.74
N PHE A 90 -5.90 10.16 -4.14
CA PHE A 90 -6.39 10.30 -2.77
C PHE A 90 -5.22 10.20 -1.76
N LYS A 91 -4.37 9.17 -1.90
CA LYS A 91 -3.17 8.99 -1.06
C LYS A 91 -2.30 10.22 -1.05
N GLU A 92 -2.01 10.78 -2.23
CA GLU A 92 -1.19 11.98 -2.34
C GLU A 92 -1.89 13.23 -1.77
N ALA A 93 -3.21 13.34 -1.89
CA ALA A 93 -3.96 14.42 -1.26
C ALA A 93 -3.91 14.36 0.27
N VAL A 94 -4.10 13.16 0.86
CA VAL A 94 -4.03 12.97 2.32
C VAL A 94 -2.62 13.21 2.84
N LYS A 95 -1.57 12.72 2.14
CA LYS A 95 -0.17 12.93 2.55
C LYS A 95 0.20 14.41 2.65
N ARG A 96 -0.35 15.25 1.75
CA ARG A 96 -0.13 16.71 1.72
C ARG A 96 -0.76 17.47 2.88
N LEU A 97 -1.65 16.86 3.66
CA LEU A 97 -2.19 17.50 4.86
C LEU A 97 -1.05 17.70 5.87
N GLU A 98 -0.82 18.95 6.24
CA GLU A 98 0.17 19.36 7.22
C GLU A 98 -0.46 19.44 8.60
N TRP A 99 0.30 19.03 9.62
CA TRP A 99 -0.14 19.15 11.01
C TRP A 99 -0.26 20.62 11.39
N ILE A 100 -1.46 21.03 11.78
CA ILE A 100 -1.80 22.42 12.04
C ILE A 100 -1.34 22.87 13.43
N ALA A 101 -1.50 22.01 14.44
CA ALA A 101 -1.38 22.34 15.86
C ALA A 101 -2.41 23.38 16.35
N GLY A 102 -2.60 23.47 17.67
CA GLY A 102 -3.53 24.38 18.33
C GLY A 102 -4.52 23.67 19.26
N GLY A 103 -5.67 24.30 19.49
CA GLY A 103 -6.77 23.72 20.27
C GLY A 103 -7.50 22.59 19.55
N THR A 104 -8.55 22.08 20.20
CA THR A 104 -9.34 20.94 19.70
C THR A 104 -10.82 21.31 19.61
N TRP A 105 -11.30 21.68 18.43
CA TRP A 105 -12.66 22.18 18.19
C TRP A 105 -13.52 21.10 17.54
N THR A 106 -13.68 19.98 18.24
CA THR A 106 -14.38 18.78 17.75
C THR A 106 -15.85 19.07 17.42
N PRO A 107 -16.72 19.57 18.32
CA PRO A 107 -18.10 19.92 17.97
C PRO A 107 -18.23 20.77 16.70
N SER A 108 -17.42 21.83 16.57
CA SER A 108 -17.45 22.70 15.40
C SER A 108 -16.98 21.99 14.12
N ALA A 109 -15.97 21.12 14.22
CA ALA A 109 -15.50 20.30 13.10
C ALA A 109 -16.58 19.34 12.60
N LEU A 110 -17.36 18.72 13.51
CA LEU A 110 -18.47 17.84 13.15
C LEU A 110 -19.55 18.60 12.39
N GLN A 111 -19.90 19.80 12.84
CA GLN A 111 -20.86 20.66 12.15
C GLN A 111 -20.36 21.12 10.78
N PHE A 112 -19.07 21.43 10.66
CA PHE A 112 -18.44 21.79 9.40
C PHE A 112 -18.45 20.61 8.41
N ALA A 113 -18.03 19.42 8.86
CA ALA A 113 -18.01 18.21 8.05
C ALA A 113 -19.42 17.86 7.55
N TYR A 114 -20.42 17.97 8.42
CA TYR A 114 -21.81 17.77 8.04
C TYR A 114 -22.24 18.76 6.94
N ASN A 115 -22.03 20.05 7.15
CA ASN A 115 -22.51 21.06 6.20
C ASN A 115 -21.79 20.98 4.85
N LYS A 116 -20.46 20.88 4.85
CA LYS A 116 -19.65 21.02 3.64
C LYS A 116 -19.47 19.73 2.86
N LEU A 117 -19.26 18.62 3.54
CA LEU A 117 -19.02 17.36 2.84
C LEU A 117 -20.32 16.60 2.67
N ILE A 118 -21.14 16.49 3.72
CA ILE A 118 -22.32 15.62 3.66
C ILE A 118 -23.51 16.34 3.03
N LYS A 119 -23.99 17.43 3.63
CA LYS A 119 -25.22 18.12 3.22
C LYS A 119 -25.12 18.73 1.82
N GLU A 120 -23.98 19.34 1.48
CA GLU A 120 -23.76 19.98 0.19
C GLU A 120 -23.36 18.99 -0.93
N SER A 121 -22.72 17.85 -0.60
CA SER A 121 -22.04 17.02 -1.60
C SER A 121 -22.44 15.53 -1.62
N ARG A 122 -23.30 15.04 -0.71
CA ARG A 122 -23.72 13.63 -0.68
C ARG A 122 -24.47 13.21 -1.94
N ARG A 123 -24.27 11.96 -2.35
CA ARG A 123 -25.07 11.30 -3.39
C ARG A 123 -26.42 10.90 -2.79
N GLU A 124 -27.50 11.16 -3.53
CA GLU A 124 -28.87 10.91 -3.07
C GLU A 124 -29.14 9.44 -2.69
N LYS A 125 -28.50 8.50 -3.41
CA LYS A 125 -28.63 7.04 -3.16
C LYS A 125 -27.47 6.44 -2.36
N ALA A 126 -26.50 7.25 -1.90
CA ALA A 126 -25.33 6.73 -1.22
C ALA A 126 -25.57 6.59 0.29
N ARG A 127 -25.03 5.51 0.86
CA ARG A 127 -24.89 5.39 2.31
C ARG A 127 -23.74 6.29 2.77
N VAL A 128 -23.99 7.12 3.78
CA VAL A 128 -23.00 8.05 4.30
C VAL A 128 -22.41 7.50 5.59
N PHE A 129 -21.08 7.36 5.63
CA PHE A 129 -20.33 6.98 6.82
C PHE A 129 -19.45 8.15 7.25
N ALA A 130 -19.44 8.43 8.56
CA ALA A 130 -18.50 9.35 9.16
C ALA A 130 -17.61 8.59 10.14
N VAL A 131 -16.30 8.78 10.05
CA VAL A 131 -15.30 8.20 10.97
C VAL A 131 -14.60 9.35 11.66
N VAL A 132 -14.82 9.51 12.96
CA VAL A 132 -14.22 10.57 13.77
C VAL A 132 -13.07 9.98 14.56
N VAL A 133 -11.87 10.57 14.46
CA VAL A 133 -10.69 10.18 15.24
C VAL A 133 -10.32 11.36 16.13
N THR A 134 -10.21 11.14 17.43
CA THR A 134 -9.85 12.20 18.39
C THR A 134 -9.27 11.61 19.68
N ASP A 135 -8.52 12.42 20.42
CA ASP A 135 -8.15 12.15 21.81
C ASP A 135 -9.25 12.57 22.82
N GLY A 136 -10.43 12.97 22.31
CA GLY A 136 -11.72 13.14 23.01
C GLY A 136 -11.76 14.31 23.97
N ARG A 137 -10.73 15.17 23.93
CA ARG A 137 -10.74 16.47 24.56
C ARG A 137 -11.15 17.49 23.52
N HIS A 138 -12.05 18.38 23.89
CA HIS A 138 -12.30 19.58 23.10
C HIS A 138 -12.22 20.82 23.97
N ASP A 139 -11.94 21.94 23.33
CA ASP A 139 -11.83 23.23 24.01
C ASP A 139 -13.19 23.60 24.63
N PRO A 140 -13.27 23.99 25.91
CA PRO A 140 -14.53 24.38 26.55
C PRO A 140 -15.25 25.57 25.90
N ARG A 141 -14.54 26.31 25.03
CA ARG A 141 -15.12 27.39 24.22
C ARG A 141 -15.91 26.87 23.02
N ASP A 142 -15.64 25.63 22.58
CA ASP A 142 -16.41 24.98 21.52
C ASP A 142 -17.66 24.34 22.13
N SER A 143 -18.83 24.72 21.62
CA SER A 143 -20.10 24.35 22.24
C SER A 143 -20.46 22.89 21.97
N ASP A 144 -20.78 22.15 23.04
CA ASP A 144 -21.27 20.76 22.98
C ASP A 144 -22.53 20.56 22.13
N THR A 145 -23.26 21.65 21.81
CA THR A 145 -24.47 21.62 20.99
C THR A 145 -24.27 20.94 19.62
N ASN A 146 -23.05 20.94 19.10
CA ASN A 146 -22.72 20.34 17.81
C ASN A 146 -22.13 18.93 17.90
N LEU A 147 -22.00 18.32 19.08
CA LEU A 147 -21.46 16.95 19.23
C LEU A 147 -22.26 15.92 18.44
N GLN A 148 -23.57 16.14 18.34
CA GLN A 148 -24.48 15.29 17.57
C GLN A 148 -24.80 15.84 16.17
N ALA A 149 -24.00 16.79 15.64
CA ALA A 149 -24.27 17.40 14.33
C ALA A 149 -24.29 16.39 13.17
N LEU A 150 -23.57 15.29 13.30
CA LEU A 150 -23.57 14.19 12.32
C LEU A 150 -24.71 13.19 12.53
N CYS A 151 -25.43 13.24 13.65
CA CYS A 151 -26.49 12.29 14.04
C CYS A 151 -27.81 12.55 13.34
N THR A 152 -27.73 12.80 12.04
CA THR A 152 -28.87 12.80 11.14
C THR A 152 -29.15 11.36 10.71
N GLY A 153 -30.41 10.94 10.65
CA GLY A 153 -30.80 9.53 10.44
C GLY A 153 -30.24 8.83 9.19
N ASP A 154 -29.58 9.59 8.30
CA ASP A 154 -28.96 9.11 7.06
C ASP A 154 -27.43 8.94 7.15
N VAL A 155 -26.82 9.25 8.30
CA VAL A 155 -25.37 9.22 8.50
C VAL A 155 -25.02 8.21 9.58
N ILE A 156 -24.09 7.32 9.24
CA ILE A 156 -23.58 6.29 10.13
C ILE A 156 -22.27 6.77 10.73
N VAL A 157 -22.27 7.14 12.01
CA VAL A 157 -21.09 7.70 12.69
C VAL A 157 -20.36 6.64 13.49
N ASN A 158 -19.06 6.48 13.25
CA ASN A 158 -18.14 5.67 14.05
C ASN A 158 -17.12 6.61 14.69
N ALA A 159 -16.97 6.54 16.01
CA ALA A 159 -16.04 7.36 16.77
C ALA A 159 -14.87 6.50 17.27
N ILE A 160 -13.65 6.99 17.07
CA ILE A 160 -12.42 6.35 17.52
C ILE A 160 -11.76 7.29 18.51
N GLY A 161 -11.77 6.86 19.78
CA GLY A 161 -11.11 7.53 20.87
C GLY A 161 -9.73 6.95 21.13
N ILE A 162 -8.71 7.80 21.29
CA ILE A 162 -7.33 7.36 21.51
C ILE A 162 -6.73 8.03 22.74
N GLY A 163 -6.11 7.24 23.61
CA GLY A 163 -5.34 7.75 24.74
C GLY A 163 -6.00 7.51 26.10
N ASP A 164 -5.72 8.41 27.05
CA ASP A 164 -6.11 8.27 28.46
C ASP A 164 -7.52 8.80 28.77
N MET A 165 -8.26 9.25 27.76
CA MET A 165 -9.65 9.70 27.81
C MET A 165 -10.60 8.75 28.54
N PHE A 166 -10.35 7.44 28.52
CA PHE A 166 -11.19 6.44 29.19
C PHE A 166 -11.08 6.45 30.71
N ASN A 167 -10.09 7.17 31.24
CA ASN A 167 -9.94 7.33 32.68
C ASN A 167 -10.86 8.44 33.23
N LYS A 168 -11.56 9.19 32.36
CA LYS A 168 -12.51 10.24 32.73
C LYS A 168 -13.87 9.99 32.10
N GLN A 169 -14.93 10.03 32.91
CA GLN A 169 -16.30 9.77 32.44
C GLN A 169 -16.78 10.81 31.43
N GLU A 170 -16.48 12.09 31.62
CA GLU A 170 -16.92 13.18 30.74
C GLU A 170 -16.37 13.02 29.31
N GLU A 171 -15.09 12.68 29.15
CA GLU A 171 -14.45 12.48 27.84
C GLU A 171 -15.01 11.22 27.12
N ASP A 172 -15.40 10.19 27.88
CA ASP A 172 -16.07 9.00 27.33
C ASP A 172 -17.50 9.33 26.85
N GLU A 173 -18.25 10.13 27.62
CA GLU A 173 -19.60 10.59 27.26
C GLU A 173 -19.61 11.44 25.99
N THR A 174 -18.57 12.25 25.76
CA THR A 174 -18.37 12.99 24.52
C THR A 174 -18.31 12.04 23.31
N LEU A 175 -17.51 10.96 23.38
CA LEU A 175 -17.43 10.00 22.28
C LEU A 175 -18.73 9.24 22.02
N HIS A 176 -19.45 8.88 23.09
CA HIS A 176 -20.79 8.29 22.93
C HIS A 176 -21.73 9.25 22.22
N SER A 177 -21.68 10.53 22.58
CA SER A 177 -22.48 11.57 21.94
C SER A 177 -22.12 11.72 20.45
N ILE A 178 -20.83 11.75 20.12
CA ILE A 178 -20.35 11.80 18.73
C ILE A 178 -20.84 10.59 17.93
N ALA A 179 -20.82 9.39 18.53
CA ALA A 179 -21.32 8.16 17.94
C ALA A 179 -22.85 8.00 18.02
N CYS A 180 -23.59 9.09 18.22
CA CYS A 180 -25.06 9.11 18.26
C CYS A 180 -25.66 8.18 19.31
N ASP A 181 -25.06 8.18 20.50
CA ASP A 181 -25.41 7.37 21.66
C ASP A 181 -25.32 5.85 21.41
N ASN A 182 -24.60 5.44 20.36
CA ASN A 182 -24.38 4.04 20.01
C ASN A 182 -23.01 3.55 20.47
N LYS A 183 -23.00 2.88 21.62
CA LYS A 183 -21.77 2.33 22.24
C LYS A 183 -21.02 1.32 21.37
N GLN A 184 -21.69 0.63 20.45
CA GLN A 184 -21.03 -0.35 19.57
C GLN A 184 -20.20 0.31 18.46
N ARG A 185 -20.41 1.61 18.23
CA ARG A 185 -19.72 2.41 17.21
C ARG A 185 -18.61 3.27 17.79
N VAL A 186 -18.32 3.11 19.08
CA VAL A 186 -17.21 3.75 19.77
C VAL A 186 -16.07 2.74 19.89
N GLN A 187 -14.99 2.98 19.18
CA GLN A 187 -13.76 2.22 19.33
C GLN A 187 -12.82 2.95 20.29
N LYS A 188 -12.29 2.21 21.26
CA LYS A 188 -11.38 2.72 22.29
C LYS A 188 -9.98 2.16 22.07
N MET A 189 -8.98 3.02 21.98
CA MET A 189 -7.59 2.64 21.74
C MET A 189 -6.65 3.30 22.75
N LYS A 190 -5.61 2.59 23.18
CA LYS A 190 -4.65 3.19 24.13
C LYS A 190 -3.59 4.01 23.41
N LEU A 191 -3.21 3.61 22.20
CA LEU A 191 -2.13 4.20 21.43
C LEU A 191 -2.54 4.45 19.97
N PHE A 192 -2.04 5.53 19.37
CA PHE A 192 -2.25 5.84 17.95
C PHE A 192 -1.65 4.78 17.01
N SER A 193 -0.67 4.00 17.47
CA SER A 193 -0.11 2.89 16.69
C SER A 193 -1.11 1.75 16.46
N GLU A 194 -2.18 1.66 17.26
CA GLU A 194 -3.24 0.66 17.06
C GLU A 194 -4.11 0.98 15.82
N LEU A 195 -4.17 2.25 15.40
CA LEU A 195 -4.89 2.65 14.18
C LEU A 195 -4.33 1.99 12.92
N VAL A 196 -3.04 1.66 12.91
CA VAL A 196 -2.37 1.05 11.75
C VAL A 196 -2.25 -0.48 11.86
N ALA A 197 -2.90 -1.09 12.86
CA ALA A 197 -2.95 -2.54 13.00
C ALA A 197 -3.85 -3.17 11.93
N GLU A 198 -3.38 -4.26 11.32
CA GLU A 198 -4.09 -4.92 10.21
C GLU A 198 -5.49 -5.41 10.62
N GLU A 199 -5.61 -6.07 11.78
CA GLU A 199 -6.91 -6.53 12.30
C GLU A 199 -7.93 -5.39 12.47
N PHE A 200 -7.47 -4.19 12.86
CA PHE A 200 -8.36 -3.04 13.02
C PHE A 200 -8.82 -2.47 11.69
N ILE A 201 -7.89 -2.37 10.73
CA ILE A 201 -8.19 -1.90 9.38
C ILE A 201 -9.20 -2.85 8.70
N ASP A 202 -9.03 -4.16 8.84
CA ASP A 202 -9.93 -5.16 8.26
C ASP A 202 -11.34 -5.07 8.89
N ASN A 203 -11.44 -4.89 10.21
CA ASN A 203 -12.74 -4.66 10.87
C ASN A 203 -13.42 -3.37 10.37
N MET A 204 -12.65 -2.29 10.21
CA MET A 204 -13.17 -1.03 9.67
C MET A 204 -13.63 -1.16 8.22
N GLU A 205 -12.97 -1.98 7.41
CA GLU A 205 -13.40 -2.29 6.05
C GLU A 205 -14.80 -2.91 6.04
N ASP A 206 -15.05 -3.89 6.90
CA ASP A 206 -16.35 -4.57 7.00
C ASP A 206 -17.45 -3.66 7.55
N VAL A 207 -17.12 -2.78 8.50
CA VAL A 207 -18.07 -1.77 9.02
C VAL A 207 -18.46 -0.75 7.96
N LEU A 208 -17.50 -0.29 7.15
CA LEU A 208 -17.72 0.72 6.12
C LEU A 208 -18.32 0.13 4.84
N CYS A 209 -18.18 -1.18 4.62
CA CYS A 209 -18.74 -1.91 3.49
C CYS A 209 -19.55 -3.14 3.95
N PRO A 210 -20.74 -2.94 4.58
CA PRO A 210 -21.48 -4.02 5.22
C PRO A 210 -22.15 -5.01 4.25
N ASP A 211 -22.43 -4.59 3.00
CA ASP A 211 -23.01 -5.46 1.96
C ASP A 211 -22.14 -5.43 0.70
N PRO A 212 -20.96 -6.07 0.71
CA PRO A 212 -20.11 -6.11 -0.45
C PRO A 212 -20.77 -6.95 -1.55
N GLN A 213 -20.95 -6.37 -2.72
CA GLN A 213 -21.23 -7.14 -3.92
C GLN A 213 -19.92 -7.66 -4.48
N ILE A 214 -19.78 -8.98 -4.41
CA ILE A 214 -18.67 -9.70 -5.01
C ILE A 214 -18.99 -9.79 -6.51
N VAL A 215 -18.46 -8.85 -7.30
CA VAL A 215 -18.68 -8.83 -8.75
C VAL A 215 -17.57 -9.64 -9.40
N CYS A 216 -17.95 -10.83 -9.87
CA CYS A 216 -17.08 -11.68 -10.67
C CYS A 216 -17.44 -11.48 -12.15
N PRO A 217 -16.47 -11.46 -13.07
CA PRO A 217 -16.73 -11.35 -14.50
C PRO A 217 -17.56 -12.55 -15.05
N ASP A 218 -18.49 -12.29 -15.97
CA ASP A 218 -19.44 -13.26 -16.56
C ASP A 218 -18.81 -14.38 -17.44
N LEU A 219 -17.50 -14.36 -17.64
CA LEU A 219 -16.82 -15.43 -18.38
C LEU A 219 -16.73 -16.69 -17.51
N PRO A 220 -16.86 -17.91 -18.10
CA PRO A 220 -16.56 -19.14 -17.36
C PRO A 220 -15.16 -18.99 -16.76
N CYS A 221 -15.05 -19.08 -15.42
CA CYS A 221 -13.78 -18.93 -14.73
C CYS A 221 -12.80 -19.92 -15.38
N GLN A 222 -11.87 -19.36 -16.16
CA GLN A 222 -10.83 -20.18 -16.77
C GLN A 222 -10.10 -20.84 -15.62
N THR A 223 -9.87 -22.13 -15.72
CA THR A 223 -9.20 -22.98 -14.74
C THR A 223 -7.75 -22.59 -14.47
N GLU A 224 -7.32 -21.42 -14.95
CA GLU A 224 -6.06 -20.78 -14.59
C GLU A 224 -6.38 -19.48 -13.86
N LEU A 225 -5.96 -19.42 -12.59
CA LEU A 225 -5.86 -18.21 -11.79
C LEU A 225 -5.43 -17.04 -12.69
N ALA A 226 -6.38 -16.18 -13.05
CA ALA A 226 -6.12 -14.86 -13.60
C ALA A 226 -5.62 -13.97 -12.45
N VAL A 227 -4.48 -14.36 -11.91
CA VAL A 227 -3.53 -13.43 -11.32
C VAL A 227 -3.38 -12.34 -12.36
N ALA A 228 -3.72 -11.08 -11.99
CA ALA A 228 -3.62 -9.91 -12.85
C ALA A 228 -2.39 -10.07 -13.75
N GLN A 229 -2.63 -10.46 -15.01
CA GLN A 229 -1.53 -10.64 -15.92
C GLN A 229 -0.96 -9.24 -16.08
N CYS A 230 0.37 -9.09 -16.08
CA CYS A 230 1.07 -7.88 -16.55
C CYS A 230 0.73 -7.57 -18.04
N THR A 231 -0.45 -7.91 -18.52
CA THR A 231 -1.01 -7.64 -19.83
C THR A 231 -1.54 -6.23 -19.85
N GLN A 232 -1.32 -5.55 -20.98
CA GLN A 232 -1.73 -4.17 -21.28
C GLN A 232 -0.83 -3.05 -20.76
N ARG A 233 0.20 -3.33 -19.94
CA ARG A 233 1.26 -2.34 -19.64
C ARG A 233 2.66 -2.90 -19.82
N PRO A 234 3.63 -2.13 -20.31
CA PRO A 234 5.02 -2.57 -20.42
C PRO A 234 5.71 -2.47 -19.06
N VAL A 235 6.29 -3.56 -18.58
CA VAL A 235 7.06 -3.62 -17.31
C VAL A 235 8.40 -4.31 -17.56
N ASP A 236 9.49 -3.69 -17.13
CA ASP A 236 10.82 -4.31 -17.12
C ASP A 236 11.18 -4.63 -15.67
N VAL A 237 11.22 -5.93 -15.33
CA VAL A 237 11.51 -6.42 -13.98
C VAL A 237 12.96 -6.88 -13.90
N VAL A 238 13.70 -6.37 -12.92
CA VAL A 238 15.08 -6.79 -12.65
C VAL A 238 15.12 -7.45 -11.27
N PHE A 239 15.37 -8.75 -11.25
CA PHE A 239 15.57 -9.51 -10.03
C PHE A 239 17.01 -9.37 -9.54
N PHE A 240 17.17 -9.10 -8.26
CA PHE A 240 18.42 -9.09 -7.53
C PHE A 240 18.39 -10.27 -6.56
N LEU A 241 19.12 -11.32 -6.90
CA LEU A 241 19.21 -12.52 -6.09
C LEU A 241 20.48 -12.47 -5.25
N ASP A 242 20.30 -12.44 -3.94
CA ASP A 242 21.40 -12.44 -2.99
C ASP A 242 22.11 -13.81 -3.02
N GLY A 243 23.41 -13.78 -3.35
CA GLY A 243 24.28 -14.96 -3.46
C GLY A 243 25.14 -15.16 -2.22
N SER A 244 24.75 -14.60 -1.07
CA SER A 244 25.56 -14.63 0.14
C SER A 244 25.52 -15.96 0.89
N GLU A 245 26.60 -16.25 1.62
CA GLU A 245 26.75 -17.41 2.50
C GLU A 245 25.58 -17.56 3.49
N ARG A 246 25.02 -16.44 3.97
CA ARG A 246 23.92 -16.42 4.94
C ARG A 246 22.66 -17.10 4.42
N ILE A 247 22.40 -17.00 3.11
CA ILE A 247 21.25 -17.64 2.48
C ILE A 247 21.47 -19.14 2.41
N GLY A 248 22.68 -19.54 1.98
CA GLY A 248 23.04 -20.93 1.81
C GLY A 248 22.47 -21.54 0.52
N LYS A 249 23.18 -22.53 -0.02
CA LYS A 249 22.90 -23.12 -1.33
C LYS A 249 21.48 -23.64 -1.52
N GLN A 250 20.87 -24.22 -0.48
CA GLN A 250 19.52 -24.79 -0.57
C GLN A 250 18.46 -23.69 -0.71
N ASN A 251 18.52 -22.65 0.12
CA ASN A 251 17.58 -21.53 0.04
C ASN A 251 17.79 -20.73 -1.25
N PHE A 252 19.03 -20.62 -1.71
CA PHE A 252 19.34 -20.02 -3.00
C PHE A 252 18.63 -20.77 -4.15
N GLN A 253 18.61 -22.11 -4.13
CA GLN A 253 17.86 -22.91 -5.12
C GLN A 253 16.34 -22.67 -5.06
N ILE A 254 15.80 -22.39 -3.87
CA ILE A 254 14.38 -22.07 -3.70
C ILE A 254 14.07 -20.69 -4.29
N ALA A 255 14.87 -19.67 -3.95
CA ALA A 255 14.74 -18.33 -4.50
C ALA A 255 14.94 -18.29 -6.02
N HIS A 256 15.87 -19.11 -6.52
CA HIS A 256 16.05 -19.38 -7.95
C HIS A 256 14.77 -19.94 -8.60
N SER A 257 14.20 -21.01 -8.03
CA SER A 257 12.96 -21.63 -8.55
C SER A 257 11.77 -20.66 -8.52
N PHE A 258 11.76 -19.76 -7.54
CA PHE A 258 10.75 -18.72 -7.46
C PHE A 258 10.84 -17.75 -8.65
N VAL A 259 12.04 -17.32 -9.05
CA VAL A 259 12.21 -16.46 -10.25
C VAL A 259 11.72 -17.17 -11.52
N GLU A 260 11.99 -18.47 -11.65
CA GLU A 260 11.50 -19.29 -12.76
C GLU A 260 9.96 -19.34 -12.79
N ASN A 261 9.34 -19.66 -11.66
CA ASN A 261 7.87 -19.70 -11.54
C ASN A 261 7.24 -18.32 -11.86
N VAL A 262 7.87 -17.23 -11.43
CA VAL A 262 7.42 -15.88 -11.76
C VAL A 262 7.53 -15.65 -13.28
N ALA A 263 8.64 -16.03 -13.91
CA ALA A 263 8.82 -15.91 -15.36
C ALA A 263 7.73 -16.65 -16.14
N GLU A 264 7.40 -17.89 -15.72
CA GLU A 264 6.34 -18.70 -16.34
C GLU A 264 4.95 -18.10 -16.15
N LYS A 265 4.69 -17.49 -14.98
CA LYS A 265 3.38 -16.88 -14.70
C LYS A 265 3.19 -15.54 -15.40
N LEU A 266 4.26 -14.77 -15.58
CA LEU A 266 4.21 -13.48 -16.24
C LEU A 266 3.95 -13.62 -17.74
N THR A 267 3.04 -12.81 -18.26
CA THR A 267 2.94 -12.65 -19.72
C THR A 267 4.13 -11.84 -20.20
N LEU A 268 5.11 -12.51 -20.82
CA LEU A 268 6.30 -11.87 -21.38
C LEU A 268 6.00 -11.21 -22.73
N ALA A 269 6.79 -10.20 -23.09
CA ALA A 269 6.76 -9.57 -24.40
C ALA A 269 7.08 -10.59 -25.51
N LYS A 270 6.74 -10.29 -26.76
CA LYS A 270 7.10 -11.13 -27.91
C LYS A 270 8.30 -10.58 -28.67
N ARG A 271 8.64 -9.30 -28.44
CA ARG A 271 9.73 -8.55 -29.10
C ARG A 271 10.24 -7.45 -28.17
N ASP A 272 11.48 -7.00 -28.38
CA ASP A 272 12.14 -5.98 -27.54
C ASP A 272 11.44 -4.61 -27.52
N ASN A 273 10.82 -4.21 -28.64
CA ASN A 273 10.19 -2.90 -28.81
C ASN A 273 8.66 -2.94 -28.62
N GLU A 274 8.13 -3.99 -28.00
CA GLU A 274 6.69 -4.11 -27.75
C GLU A 274 6.29 -3.24 -26.54
N ASN A 275 5.25 -2.43 -26.71
CA ASN A 275 4.74 -1.50 -25.69
C ASN A 275 3.79 -2.16 -24.69
N MET A 276 3.84 -3.48 -24.56
CA MET A 276 2.99 -4.28 -23.68
C MET A 276 3.84 -5.41 -23.08
N ASN A 277 3.36 -6.00 -21.98
CA ASN A 277 3.89 -7.20 -21.35
C ASN A 277 5.27 -7.02 -20.68
N ALA A 278 5.64 -8.02 -19.88
CA ALA A 278 6.84 -7.98 -19.07
C ALA A 278 8.11 -8.40 -19.84
N ARG A 279 9.25 -7.83 -19.46
CA ARG A 279 10.58 -8.41 -19.71
C ARG A 279 11.26 -8.58 -18.38
N ILE A 280 12.05 -9.64 -18.24
CA ILE A 280 12.72 -9.94 -16.98
C ILE A 280 14.23 -10.02 -17.16
N ALA A 281 14.96 -9.63 -16.13
CA ALA A 281 16.40 -9.81 -15.99
C ALA A 281 16.71 -10.38 -14.62
N LEU A 282 17.82 -11.10 -14.50
CA LEU A 282 18.30 -11.62 -13.23
C LEU A 282 19.76 -11.26 -13.02
N LEU A 283 20.02 -10.58 -11.91
CA LEU A 283 21.35 -10.29 -11.39
C LEU A 283 21.53 -11.04 -10.07
N GLN A 284 22.53 -11.91 -10.00
CA GLN A 284 23.02 -12.41 -8.72
C GLN A 284 24.12 -11.49 -8.20
N TYR A 285 24.08 -11.16 -6.90
CA TYR A 285 25.09 -10.31 -6.28
C TYR A 285 25.70 -10.94 -5.03
N GLY A 286 26.97 -10.64 -4.81
CA GLY A 286 27.74 -11.02 -3.64
C GLY A 286 28.47 -9.82 -3.04
N SER A 287 29.79 -9.93 -2.91
CA SER A 287 30.65 -8.82 -2.49
C SER A 287 30.63 -7.64 -3.47
N GLU A 288 31.28 -6.52 -3.08
CA GLU A 288 31.29 -5.27 -3.85
C GLU A 288 31.67 -5.38 -5.33
N ASN A 289 32.43 -6.41 -5.72
CA ASN A 289 32.90 -6.62 -7.09
C ASN A 289 32.39 -7.95 -7.70
N GLU A 290 31.44 -8.61 -7.04
CA GLU A 290 30.90 -9.89 -7.47
C GLU A 290 29.43 -9.73 -7.85
N GLN A 291 29.21 -9.29 -9.09
CA GLN A 291 27.91 -9.20 -9.71
C GLN A 291 27.89 -10.07 -10.97
N VAL A 292 26.95 -11.00 -11.04
CA VAL A 292 26.79 -11.92 -12.18
C VAL A 292 25.41 -11.72 -12.76
N VAL A 293 25.36 -11.16 -13.97
CA VAL A 293 24.12 -11.10 -14.76
C VAL A 293 23.86 -12.51 -15.29
N ALA A 294 22.84 -13.18 -14.77
CA ALA A 294 22.46 -14.50 -15.25
C ALA A 294 21.89 -14.40 -16.67
N PHE A 295 20.98 -13.45 -16.87
CA PHE A 295 20.45 -13.07 -18.17
C PHE A 295 20.06 -11.58 -18.18
N PRO A 296 20.28 -10.86 -19.29
CA PRO A 296 19.85 -9.47 -19.44
C PRO A 296 18.32 -9.38 -19.57
N LEU A 297 17.77 -8.16 -19.71
CA LEU A 297 16.34 -7.98 -19.98
C LEU A 297 15.94 -8.73 -21.25
N THR A 298 15.22 -9.83 -21.07
CA THR A 298 14.77 -10.71 -22.15
C THR A 298 13.30 -11.07 -21.96
N TYR A 299 12.73 -11.58 -23.03
CA TYR A 299 11.40 -12.18 -23.07
C TYR A 299 11.44 -13.63 -23.54
N ASN A 300 12.64 -14.13 -23.86
CA ASN A 300 12.83 -15.48 -24.38
C ASN A 300 12.89 -16.47 -23.21
N MET A 301 11.82 -17.26 -23.06
CA MET A 301 11.75 -18.28 -22.01
C MET A 301 12.90 -19.30 -22.08
N THR A 302 13.36 -19.65 -23.28
CA THR A 302 14.48 -20.60 -23.42
C THR A 302 15.77 -20.02 -22.85
N GLU A 303 16.03 -18.72 -23.09
CA GLU A 303 17.19 -18.02 -22.54
C GLU A 303 17.11 -17.93 -21.02
N ILE A 304 15.92 -17.66 -20.49
CA ILE A 304 15.66 -17.59 -19.05
C ILE A 304 15.94 -18.97 -18.41
N THR A 305 15.29 -20.04 -18.88
CA THR A 305 15.44 -21.39 -18.31
C THR A 305 16.88 -21.91 -18.45
N ASP A 306 17.55 -21.69 -19.59
CA ASP A 306 18.93 -22.13 -19.79
C ASP A 306 19.91 -21.37 -18.89
N ALA A 307 19.73 -20.06 -18.74
CA ALA A 307 20.58 -19.24 -17.88
C ALA A 307 20.36 -19.56 -16.39
N LEU A 308 19.12 -19.80 -15.98
CA LEU A 308 18.75 -20.27 -14.65
C LEU A 308 19.40 -21.63 -14.35
N ALA A 309 19.32 -22.59 -15.28
CA ALA A 309 19.96 -23.90 -15.09
C ALA A 309 21.50 -23.84 -14.92
N GLN A 310 22.15 -22.80 -15.43
CA GLN A 310 23.61 -22.63 -15.39
C GLN A 310 24.12 -21.75 -14.24
N ILE A 311 23.24 -21.05 -13.53
CA ILE A 311 23.64 -20.12 -12.48
C ILE A 311 24.35 -20.87 -11.35
N LYS A 312 25.49 -20.31 -10.91
CA LYS A 312 26.25 -20.84 -9.77
C LYS A 312 26.02 -19.95 -8.56
N TYR A 313 25.71 -20.58 -7.44
CA TYR A 313 25.67 -19.91 -6.14
C TYR A 313 27.06 -19.34 -5.80
N LEU A 314 27.12 -18.05 -5.48
CA LEU A 314 28.37 -17.31 -5.26
C LEU A 314 29.07 -17.68 -3.94
N ASP A 315 28.29 -17.97 -2.89
CA ASP A 315 28.82 -18.24 -1.54
C ASP A 315 29.73 -17.10 -1.03
N SER A 316 29.24 -15.86 -1.14
CA SER A 316 30.01 -14.65 -0.86
C SER A 316 29.40 -13.81 0.29
N SER A 317 29.91 -12.60 0.51
CA SER A 317 29.25 -11.57 1.31
C SER A 317 28.06 -10.95 0.57
N SER A 318 27.23 -10.13 1.23
CA SER A 318 26.10 -9.42 0.60
C SER A 318 26.40 -7.91 0.52
N ASN A 319 26.44 -7.33 -0.68
CA ASN A 319 26.55 -5.89 -0.91
C ASN A 319 25.57 -5.39 -1.97
N LEU A 320 24.38 -5.01 -1.52
CA LEU A 320 23.32 -4.58 -2.41
C LEU A 320 23.57 -3.21 -3.08
N GLY A 321 24.26 -2.28 -2.41
CA GLY A 321 24.55 -0.96 -2.98
C GLY A 321 25.33 -1.05 -4.30
N SER A 322 26.40 -1.85 -4.31
CA SER A 322 27.17 -2.12 -5.53
C SER A 322 26.34 -2.82 -6.62
N ALA A 323 25.47 -3.76 -6.22
CA ALA A 323 24.60 -4.49 -7.14
C ALA A 323 23.62 -3.58 -7.87
N ILE A 324 22.96 -2.66 -7.15
CA ILE A 324 22.02 -1.68 -7.72
C ILE A 324 22.75 -0.79 -8.73
N ILE A 325 23.91 -0.24 -8.37
CA ILE A 325 24.70 0.61 -9.27
C ILE A 325 25.13 -0.18 -10.52
N TYR A 326 25.54 -1.43 -10.34
CA TYR A 326 25.93 -2.32 -11.45
C TYR A 326 24.75 -2.59 -12.39
N ALA A 327 23.56 -2.92 -11.86
CA ALA A 327 22.36 -3.15 -12.65
C ALA A 327 21.95 -1.89 -13.42
N SER A 328 21.99 -0.72 -12.78
CA SER A 328 21.70 0.56 -13.44
C SER A 328 22.62 0.82 -14.63
N ASN A 329 23.89 0.41 -14.56
CA ASN A 329 24.89 0.67 -15.61
C ASN A 329 25.01 -0.42 -16.69
N ASN A 330 24.59 -1.66 -16.40
CA ASN A 330 24.77 -2.79 -17.32
C ASN A 330 23.46 -3.44 -17.79
N ILE A 331 22.38 -3.34 -17.02
CA ILE A 331 21.07 -3.94 -17.34
C ILE A 331 20.09 -2.85 -17.79
N VAL A 332 19.98 -1.74 -17.04
CA VAL A 332 19.07 -0.63 -17.37
C VAL A 332 19.65 0.22 -18.49
N LEU A 333 20.92 0.59 -18.34
CA LEU A 333 21.74 1.22 -19.38
C LEU A 333 22.63 0.15 -20.00
N ASN A 334 22.73 0.11 -21.33
CA ASN A 334 23.76 -0.70 -21.97
C ASN A 334 25.01 0.19 -22.14
N SER A 335 25.96 0.06 -21.23
CA SER A 335 27.21 0.84 -21.23
C SER A 335 28.02 0.70 -22.53
N ARG A 336 27.85 -0.38 -23.32
CA ARG A 336 28.57 -0.58 -24.58
C ARG A 336 28.06 0.33 -25.70
N ASP A 337 26.74 0.56 -25.76
CA ASP A 337 26.10 1.34 -26.83
C ASP A 337 25.59 2.72 -26.37
N ARG A 338 25.72 3.05 -25.08
CA ARG A 338 25.14 4.24 -24.43
C ARG A 338 23.62 4.40 -24.67
N GLN A 339 22.95 3.31 -25.02
CA GLN A 339 21.50 3.27 -25.18
C GLN A 339 20.85 2.62 -23.96
N ARG A 340 19.68 3.13 -23.58
CA ARG A 340 18.88 2.56 -22.49
C ARG A 340 18.30 1.22 -22.99
N ALA A 341 18.67 0.12 -22.35
CA ALA A 341 18.15 -1.21 -22.66
C ALA A 341 16.73 -1.41 -22.08
N ALA A 342 16.46 -0.78 -20.92
CA ALA A 342 15.12 -0.67 -20.39
C ALA A 342 14.22 0.22 -21.27
N ARG A 343 12.99 -0.22 -21.51
CA ARG A 343 11.98 0.51 -22.30
C ARG A 343 11.67 1.84 -21.61
N ARG A 344 11.68 2.95 -22.35
CA ARG A 344 11.43 4.29 -21.79
C ARG A 344 10.00 4.50 -21.31
N ASN A 345 9.07 3.78 -21.91
CA ASN A 345 7.64 3.79 -21.60
C ASN A 345 7.23 2.63 -20.69
N ALA A 346 8.18 1.80 -20.24
CA ALA A 346 7.92 0.73 -19.29
C ALA A 346 8.19 1.18 -17.86
N GLU A 347 7.39 0.67 -16.94
CA GLU A 347 7.72 0.72 -15.51
C GLU A 347 8.96 -0.14 -15.25
N LEU A 348 9.91 0.39 -14.50
CA LEU A 348 11.13 -0.32 -14.13
C LEU A 348 10.99 -0.81 -12.69
N SER A 349 10.82 -2.11 -12.51
CA SER A 349 10.63 -2.74 -11.19
C SER A 349 11.90 -3.47 -10.77
N PHE A 350 12.43 -3.15 -9.58
CA PHE A 350 13.57 -3.87 -9.00
C PHE A 350 13.07 -4.76 -7.88
N VAL A 351 13.26 -6.07 -8.02
CA VAL A 351 12.85 -7.05 -7.00
C VAL A 351 14.09 -7.59 -6.30
N PHE A 352 14.22 -7.31 -5.01
CA PHE A 352 15.33 -7.75 -4.17
C PHE A 352 14.94 -9.00 -3.40
N ILE A 353 15.60 -10.13 -3.64
CA ILE A 353 15.41 -11.37 -2.88
C ILE A 353 16.63 -11.56 -1.98
N THR A 354 16.46 -11.34 -0.68
CA THR A 354 17.55 -11.30 0.32
C THR A 354 17.09 -11.88 1.65
N ASP A 355 18.03 -12.26 2.52
CA ASP A 355 17.75 -12.59 3.91
C ASP A 355 17.54 -11.35 4.80
N GLY A 356 17.70 -10.15 4.24
CA GLY A 356 17.45 -8.87 4.92
C GLY A 356 18.68 -8.27 5.58
N ILE A 357 19.87 -8.87 5.44
CA ILE A 357 21.13 -8.32 5.97
C ILE A 357 22.16 -8.18 4.85
N THR A 358 22.49 -6.93 4.52
CA THR A 358 23.48 -6.58 3.49
C THR A 358 24.41 -5.49 4.02
N GLY A 359 25.63 -5.44 3.47
CA GLY A 359 26.53 -4.30 3.65
C GLY A 359 25.88 -2.98 3.21
N ASN A 360 26.15 -1.92 3.96
CA ASN A 360 25.58 -0.57 3.77
C ASN A 360 26.43 0.35 2.87
N LYS A 361 27.59 -0.13 2.42
CA LYS A 361 28.50 0.67 1.60
C LYS A 361 27.87 0.99 0.24
N ASN A 362 27.97 2.25 -0.18
CA ASN A 362 27.40 2.78 -1.42
C ASN A 362 25.86 2.67 -1.52
N LEU A 363 25.18 2.33 -0.42
CA LEU A 363 23.72 2.13 -0.42
C LEU A 363 22.98 3.45 -0.67
N ASP A 364 23.42 4.56 -0.09
CA ASP A 364 22.78 5.86 -0.31
C ASP A 364 22.92 6.32 -1.76
N GLU A 365 24.09 6.13 -2.38
CA GLU A 365 24.32 6.41 -3.81
C GLU A 365 23.43 5.53 -4.71
N ALA A 366 23.32 4.25 -4.36
CA ALA A 366 22.45 3.31 -5.05
C ALA A 366 20.97 3.74 -4.98
N ILE A 367 20.50 4.17 -3.80
CA ILE A 367 19.15 4.68 -3.59
C ILE A 367 18.89 5.93 -4.43
N ASP A 368 19.83 6.86 -4.48
CA ASP A 368 19.73 8.05 -5.32
C ASP A 368 19.71 7.70 -6.81
N SER A 369 20.45 6.65 -7.23
CA SER A 369 20.42 6.11 -8.58
C SER A 369 19.04 5.55 -8.93
N MET A 370 18.43 4.74 -8.03
CA MET A 370 17.08 4.22 -8.20
C MET A 370 16.03 5.33 -8.33
N LYS A 371 16.09 6.34 -7.45
CA LYS A 371 15.19 7.51 -7.49
C LYS A 371 15.31 8.26 -8.83
N LYS A 372 16.53 8.53 -9.31
CA LYS A 372 16.76 9.23 -10.59
C LYS A 372 16.20 8.46 -11.79
N GLN A 373 16.14 7.14 -11.70
CA GLN A 373 15.65 6.28 -12.78
C GLN A 373 14.15 5.95 -12.67
N ASN A 374 13.45 6.48 -11.65
CA ASN A 374 12.05 6.17 -11.32
C ASN A 374 11.81 4.66 -11.16
N VAL A 375 12.73 3.98 -10.48
CA VAL A 375 12.60 2.56 -10.15
C VAL A 375 11.54 2.36 -9.08
N MET A 376 10.69 1.35 -9.25
CA MET A 376 9.79 0.82 -8.22
C MET A 376 10.48 -0.35 -7.51
N PRO A 377 11.01 -0.17 -6.29
CA PRO A 377 11.65 -1.26 -5.56
C PRO A 377 10.60 -2.16 -4.91
N THR A 378 10.89 -3.45 -4.86
CA THR A 378 10.14 -4.46 -4.11
C THR A 378 11.16 -5.32 -3.38
N VAL A 379 11.00 -5.47 -2.07
CA VAL A 379 11.93 -6.25 -1.24
C VAL A 379 11.23 -7.50 -0.77
N VAL A 380 11.77 -8.67 -1.10
CA VAL A 380 11.39 -9.97 -0.56
C VAL A 380 12.45 -10.38 0.45
N ALA A 381 12.17 -10.10 1.72
CA ALA A 381 13.05 -10.39 2.85
C ALA A 381 12.67 -11.71 3.52
N LEU A 382 13.60 -12.66 3.53
CA LEU A 382 13.35 -14.05 3.90
C LEU A 382 14.18 -14.44 5.12
N GLY A 383 13.53 -14.49 6.28
CA GLY A 383 14.18 -14.83 7.54
C GLY A 383 13.62 -14.04 8.73
N SER A 384 14.02 -14.46 9.93
CA SER A 384 13.63 -13.80 11.18
C SER A 384 14.56 -12.66 11.59
N ASP A 385 15.78 -12.64 11.07
CA ASP A 385 16.84 -11.69 11.41
C ASP A 385 17.07 -10.76 10.21
N VAL A 386 16.31 -9.65 10.16
CA VAL A 386 16.34 -8.68 9.06
C VAL A 386 16.68 -7.29 9.60
N ASP A 387 17.44 -6.51 8.84
CA ASP A 387 17.70 -5.11 9.14
C ASP A 387 16.62 -4.23 8.51
N MET A 388 15.57 -3.92 9.28
CA MET A 388 14.44 -3.13 8.80
C MET A 388 14.81 -1.72 8.35
N ASP A 389 15.87 -1.12 8.91
CA ASP A 389 16.31 0.22 8.49
C ASP A 389 16.89 0.17 7.08
N VAL A 390 17.67 -0.88 6.78
CA VAL A 390 18.18 -1.14 5.44
C VAL A 390 17.04 -1.48 4.48
N LEU A 391 16.10 -2.34 4.87
CA LEU A 391 14.98 -2.70 4.01
C LEU A 391 14.06 -1.51 3.69
N LEU A 392 13.76 -0.65 4.67
CA LEU A 392 12.98 0.57 4.47
C LEU A 392 13.71 1.56 3.55
N LYS A 393 15.04 1.67 3.67
CA LYS A 393 15.84 2.48 2.74
C LYS A 393 15.75 1.96 1.30
N ILE A 394 15.84 0.64 1.10
CA ILE A 394 15.75 0.01 -0.22
C ILE A 394 14.33 0.17 -0.79
N GLY A 395 13.30 -0.02 0.02
CA GLY A 395 11.90 0.21 -0.32
C GLY A 395 11.53 1.70 -0.48
N LEU A 396 12.50 2.61 -0.49
CA LEU A 396 12.31 4.07 -0.61
C LEU A 396 11.34 4.66 0.44
N GLY A 397 11.28 4.05 1.62
CA GLY A 397 10.41 4.43 2.73
C GLY A 397 9.01 3.81 2.66
N ASP A 398 8.68 3.05 1.61
CA ASP A 398 7.41 2.35 1.50
C ASP A 398 7.51 0.96 2.16
N ARG A 399 6.86 0.82 3.33
CA ARG A 399 6.79 -0.47 4.03
C ARG A 399 5.93 -1.50 3.29
N ALA A 400 4.96 -1.07 2.47
CA ALA A 400 4.13 -2.00 1.69
C ALA A 400 4.92 -2.69 0.57
N ALA A 401 6.03 -2.10 0.13
CA ALA A 401 6.95 -2.69 -0.84
C ALA A 401 7.83 -3.81 -0.24
N ILE A 402 7.74 -4.06 1.07
CA ILE A 402 8.57 -5.04 1.79
C ILE A 402 7.71 -6.26 2.15
N PHE A 403 7.98 -7.35 1.45
CA PHE A 403 7.43 -8.68 1.67
C PHE A 403 8.33 -9.44 2.63
N GLN A 404 7.97 -9.45 3.91
CA GLN A 404 8.71 -10.18 4.93
C GLN A 404 8.09 -11.56 5.16
N GLU A 405 8.89 -12.61 4.96
CA GLU A 405 8.47 -13.98 5.19
C GLU A 405 9.46 -14.71 6.12
N LYS A 406 8.95 -15.63 6.94
CA LYS A 406 9.76 -16.28 7.98
C LYS A 406 10.84 -17.22 7.41
N ASN A 407 10.58 -17.80 6.24
CA ASN A 407 11.44 -18.77 5.60
C ASN A 407 11.25 -18.81 4.08
N TYR A 408 12.21 -19.39 3.39
CA TYR A 408 12.22 -19.55 1.93
C TYR A 408 11.11 -20.47 1.41
N ALA A 409 10.60 -21.40 2.22
CA ALA A 409 9.49 -22.26 1.81
C ALA A 409 8.20 -21.48 1.55
N SER A 410 8.06 -20.29 2.15
CA SER A 410 6.95 -19.36 1.90
C SER A 410 6.87 -18.92 0.43
N LEU A 411 7.99 -18.92 -0.30
CA LEU A 411 8.00 -18.60 -1.74
C LEU A 411 7.21 -19.59 -2.60
N TYR A 412 7.02 -20.83 -2.11
CA TYR A 412 6.17 -21.84 -2.77
C TYR A 412 4.70 -21.74 -2.37
N GLN A 413 4.35 -20.93 -1.37
CA GLN A 413 2.96 -20.79 -0.96
C GLN A 413 2.18 -20.01 -2.01
N PRO A 414 1.06 -20.55 -2.52
CA PRO A 414 0.23 -19.85 -3.50
C PRO A 414 -0.23 -18.48 -3.00
N SER A 415 -0.56 -18.35 -1.72
CA SER A 415 -0.97 -17.08 -1.09
C SER A 415 0.11 -15.99 -1.18
N PHE A 416 1.38 -16.35 -0.94
CA PHE A 416 2.50 -15.43 -1.10
C PHE A 416 2.71 -15.09 -2.56
N PHE A 417 2.79 -16.12 -3.40
CA PHE A 417 3.09 -16.00 -4.82
C PHE A 417 2.05 -15.12 -5.54
N ASP A 418 0.76 -15.36 -5.30
CA ASP A 418 -0.33 -14.57 -5.90
C ASP A 418 -0.31 -13.11 -5.41
N ARG A 419 -0.04 -12.88 -4.11
CA ARG A 419 0.12 -11.53 -3.56
C ARG A 419 1.31 -10.80 -4.18
N PHE A 420 2.42 -11.50 -4.37
CA PHE A 420 3.62 -10.96 -5.00
C PHE A 420 3.35 -10.61 -6.47
N ILE A 421 2.78 -11.52 -7.27
CA ILE A 421 2.49 -11.22 -8.68
C ILE A 421 1.50 -10.05 -8.82
N ARG A 422 0.47 -9.96 -7.95
CA ARG A 422 -0.47 -8.82 -7.92
C ARG A 422 0.21 -7.48 -7.64
N TRP A 423 1.30 -7.48 -6.89
CA TRP A 423 2.05 -6.26 -6.58
C TRP A 423 2.89 -5.78 -7.77
N ILE A 424 3.49 -6.72 -8.53
CA ILE A 424 4.33 -6.37 -9.68
C ILE A 424 3.54 -6.04 -10.98
N CYS A 425 2.26 -6.42 -11.10
CA CYS A 425 1.53 -6.40 -12.41
C CYS A 425 0.50 -5.29 -12.69
#